data_AF-A0A821BWR9-F1
#
_entry.id   AF-A0A821BWR9-F1
#
_cell.length_a   1.000
_cell.length_b   1.000
_cell.length_c   1.000
_cell.angle_alpha   90.00
_cell.angle_beta   90.00
_cell.angle_gamma   90.00
#
_symmetry.space_group_name_H-M   'P 1'
#
loop_
_entity.id
_entity.type
_entity.pdbx_description
1 polymer ?
#
loop_
_entity_poly.entity_id
_entity_poly.type
_entity_poly.pdbx_seq_one_letter_code
_entity_poly.pdbx_strand_id
1 'polypeptide(L)'
;MSSPGHYAKGYVRWTAGGKRVMWDGARWQQLCQIEKCFKRDQKSQGVCLIHFREQQENKAKNKNKKFKQEEKSEKIKLTKQKKASPIKRTSISTRPKRIKSNNSLNDSIKTSNLSLSKSHKSSRTLVLVCSSLTRQQTCQVELFCSRFSARLSNQIDETTTHLIASEVEQRVCCLTKKVFFAVAYHQYVIGYQWIEECLSKESLLNEDSYEILGDASLSSQHNGMNRSRLIHEPIFKSYSYAIAVECSIGCQQGMFTRQELEQLVQLSGAILIQEHNRQQLDINTTIIVLCDDDDKMVVKKYSGLKNKIYYVIPEFFLDSLVLYEVQPIKGYELLYQID
;
A
#
# COMPACT_ATOMS: atom_id res chain seq x y z
N MET A 1 -33.77 -25.76 -26.87
CA MET A 1 -32.56 -25.30 -27.59
C MET A 1 -32.26 -23.90 -27.06
N SER A 2 -31.30 -23.80 -26.15
CA SER A 2 -31.02 -22.56 -25.40
C SER A 2 -29.90 -21.80 -26.08
N SER A 3 -30.11 -20.51 -26.34
CA SER A 3 -29.19 -19.61 -27.06
C SER A 3 -27.80 -19.52 -26.41
N PRO A 4 -26.72 -19.27 -27.18
CA PRO A 4 -25.37 -19.13 -26.63
C PRO A 4 -25.29 -17.85 -25.77
N GLY A 5 -24.92 -18.04 -24.51
CA GLY A 5 -24.79 -16.96 -23.53
C GLY A 5 -23.81 -15.87 -23.99
N HIS A 6 -24.21 -14.62 -23.78
CA HIS A 6 -23.36 -13.45 -23.97
C HIS A 6 -22.16 -13.55 -23.00
N TYR A 7 -20.95 -13.72 -23.52
CA TYR A 7 -19.74 -13.53 -22.73
C TYR A 7 -19.54 -12.03 -22.50
N ALA A 8 -19.56 -11.59 -21.24
CA ALA A 8 -19.21 -10.24 -20.87
C ALA A 8 -17.81 -9.90 -21.42
N LYS A 9 -17.72 -8.93 -22.32
CA LYS A 9 -16.46 -8.34 -22.78
C LYS A 9 -15.82 -7.67 -21.57
N GLY A 10 -14.89 -8.37 -20.96
CA GLY A 10 -14.21 -7.93 -19.76
C GLY A 10 -12.74 -7.74 -20.05
N TYR A 11 -12.36 -6.47 -20.03
CA TYR A 11 -11.06 -5.98 -19.58
C TYR A 11 -9.89 -5.87 -20.59
N VAL A 12 -9.09 -4.83 -20.31
CA VAL A 12 -7.87 -4.45 -21.01
C VAL A 12 -6.65 -4.76 -20.13
N ARG A 13 -5.61 -5.34 -20.70
CA ARG A 13 -4.29 -5.45 -20.05
C ARG A 13 -3.28 -4.56 -20.74
N TRP A 14 -2.40 -3.93 -19.96
CA TRP A 14 -1.17 -3.33 -20.44
C TRP A 14 -0.13 -4.42 -20.75
N THR A 15 0.27 -4.51 -22.01
CA THR A 15 1.41 -5.35 -22.40
C THR A 15 2.71 -4.63 -22.07
N ALA A 16 3.82 -5.38 -21.96
CA ALA A 16 5.15 -4.81 -21.70
C ALA A 16 5.61 -3.76 -22.73
N GLY A 17 4.92 -3.66 -23.88
CA GLY A 17 5.13 -2.63 -24.91
C GLY A 17 4.09 -1.51 -24.94
N GLY A 18 3.32 -1.30 -23.86
CA GLY A 18 2.39 -0.16 -23.77
C GLY A 18 1.10 -0.29 -24.59
N LYS A 19 0.86 -1.43 -25.26
CA LYS A 19 -0.39 -1.66 -26.01
C LYS A 19 -1.46 -2.28 -25.13
N ARG A 20 -2.68 -1.76 -25.27
CA ARG A 20 -3.92 -2.26 -24.69
C ARG A 20 -4.49 -3.38 -25.56
N VAL A 21 -4.80 -4.54 -24.95
CA VAL A 21 -5.44 -5.67 -25.66
C VAL A 21 -6.66 -6.13 -24.87
N MET A 22 -7.79 -6.33 -25.56
CA MET A 22 -9.03 -6.88 -25.01
C MET A 22 -8.99 -8.42 -24.95
N TRP A 23 -9.58 -8.99 -23.90
CA TRP A 23 -9.70 -10.44 -23.72
C TRP A 23 -11.08 -10.95 -24.15
N ASP A 24 -11.14 -12.07 -24.90
CA ASP A 24 -12.40 -12.74 -25.25
C ASP A 24 -12.67 -13.96 -24.35
N GLY A 25 -13.94 -14.16 -23.99
CA GLY A 25 -14.39 -15.26 -23.12
C GLY A 25 -14.51 -16.62 -23.83
N ALA A 26 -14.40 -16.67 -25.15
CA ALA A 26 -14.54 -17.91 -25.91
C ALA A 26 -13.30 -18.81 -25.73
N ARG A 27 -12.11 -18.21 -25.66
CA ARG A 27 -10.85 -18.94 -25.40
C ARG A 27 -10.77 -19.50 -23.98
N TRP A 28 -11.55 -18.96 -23.04
CA TRP A 28 -11.60 -19.38 -21.64
C TRP A 28 -12.36 -20.70 -21.44
N GLN A 29 -13.46 -20.90 -22.17
CA GLN A 29 -14.34 -22.07 -21.99
C GLN A 29 -13.71 -23.40 -22.41
N GLN A 30 -12.72 -23.38 -23.31
CA GLN A 30 -12.00 -24.58 -23.74
C GLN A 30 -11.01 -25.11 -22.69
N LEU A 31 -10.62 -24.31 -21.70
CA LEU A 31 -9.56 -24.66 -20.74
C LEU A 31 -10.08 -25.02 -19.34
N CYS A 32 -11.34 -24.70 -18.99
CA CYS A 32 -11.89 -24.96 -17.66
C CYS A 32 -13.36 -25.39 -17.76
N GLN A 33 -13.65 -26.68 -17.47
CA GLN A 33 -15.00 -27.26 -17.57
C GLN A 33 -15.86 -27.07 -16.30
N ILE A 34 -15.48 -26.16 -15.40
CA ILE A 34 -16.22 -25.90 -14.15
C ILE A 34 -17.03 -24.61 -14.31
N GLU A 35 -18.36 -24.73 -14.44
CA GLU A 35 -19.27 -23.57 -14.45
C GLU A 35 -19.12 -22.77 -13.14
N LYS A 36 -18.92 -21.44 -13.26
CA LYS A 36 -18.76 -20.44 -12.17
C LYS A 36 -17.35 -20.25 -11.57
N CYS A 37 -16.29 -20.74 -12.23
CA CYS A 37 -14.93 -20.70 -11.68
C CYS A 37 -14.16 -19.35 -11.83
N PHE A 38 -14.69 -18.34 -12.53
CA PHE A 38 -13.93 -17.11 -12.82
C PHE A 38 -13.94 -16.10 -11.65
N LYS A 39 -12.77 -15.89 -11.02
CA LYS A 39 -12.43 -14.67 -10.28
C LYS A 39 -11.21 -14.04 -10.93
N ARG A 40 -11.32 -12.78 -11.34
CA ARG A 40 -10.23 -12.03 -11.95
C ARG A 40 -9.38 -11.35 -10.88
N ASP A 41 -8.11 -11.72 -10.78
CA ASP A 41 -7.10 -11.05 -9.94
C ASP A 41 -5.80 -10.94 -10.76
N GLN A 42 -5.11 -9.80 -10.69
CA GLN A 42 -3.81 -9.57 -11.32
C GLN A 42 -2.78 -10.63 -10.92
N LYS A 43 -2.86 -11.17 -9.70
CA LYS A 43 -1.98 -12.25 -9.23
C LYS A 43 -2.21 -13.56 -9.97
N SER A 44 -3.44 -13.84 -10.41
CA SER A 44 -3.78 -15.10 -11.05
C SER A 44 -3.48 -15.15 -12.54
N GLN A 45 -3.02 -14.06 -13.17
CA GLN A 45 -2.73 -14.00 -14.62
C GLN A 45 -3.86 -14.57 -15.51
N GLY A 46 -5.12 -14.52 -15.04
CA GLY A 46 -6.27 -15.06 -15.75
C GLY A 46 -6.58 -16.55 -15.48
N VAL A 47 -5.94 -17.19 -14.49
CA VAL A 47 -6.30 -18.55 -14.03
C VAL A 47 -7.29 -18.47 -12.85
N CYS A 48 -8.16 -19.48 -12.69
CA CYS A 48 -9.13 -19.52 -11.60
C CYS A 48 -8.46 -19.69 -10.23
N LEU A 49 -9.18 -19.34 -9.14
CA LEU A 49 -8.63 -19.34 -7.78
C LEU A 49 -8.08 -20.71 -7.34
N ILE A 50 -8.71 -21.81 -7.77
CA ILE A 50 -8.30 -23.18 -7.43
C ILE A 50 -6.98 -23.52 -8.13
N HIS A 51 -6.93 -23.37 -9.45
CA HIS A 51 -5.69 -23.60 -10.21
C HIS A 51 -4.57 -22.62 -9.85
N PHE A 52 -4.91 -21.39 -9.46
CA PHE A 52 -3.94 -20.44 -8.95
C PHE A 52 -3.32 -20.95 -7.64
N ARG A 53 -4.12 -21.43 -6.69
CA ARG A 53 -3.62 -22.03 -5.45
C ARG A 53 -2.75 -23.27 -5.73
N GLU A 54 -3.21 -24.17 -6.58
CA GLU A 54 -2.43 -25.35 -6.98
C GLU A 54 -1.08 -24.97 -7.63
N GLN A 55 -1.09 -23.94 -8.49
CA GLN A 55 0.13 -23.47 -9.14
C GLN A 55 1.11 -22.85 -8.12
N GLN A 56 0.61 -22.14 -7.12
CA GLN A 56 1.46 -21.57 -6.06
C GLN A 56 2.01 -22.65 -5.13
N GLU A 57 1.22 -23.66 -4.79
CA GLU A 57 1.69 -24.82 -4.02
C GLU A 57 2.75 -25.61 -4.79
N ASN A 58 2.56 -25.81 -6.10
CA ASN A 58 3.54 -26.51 -6.94
C ASN A 58 4.83 -25.69 -7.11
N LYS A 59 4.74 -24.35 -7.21
CA LYS A 59 5.91 -23.46 -7.20
C LYS A 59 6.66 -23.54 -5.88
N ALA A 60 5.96 -23.54 -4.73
CA ALA A 60 6.57 -23.68 -3.41
C ALA A 60 7.25 -25.05 -3.23
N LYS A 61 6.59 -26.15 -3.66
CA LYS A 61 7.15 -27.51 -3.64
C LYS A 61 8.40 -27.62 -4.52
N ASN A 62 8.42 -26.99 -5.68
CA ASN A 62 9.57 -26.99 -6.59
C ASN A 62 10.73 -26.13 -6.08
N LYS A 63 10.44 -24.98 -5.43
CA LYS A 63 11.45 -24.13 -4.79
C LYS A 63 12.15 -24.87 -3.62
N ASN A 64 11.38 -25.60 -2.82
CA ASN A 64 11.91 -26.44 -1.73
C ASN A 64 12.71 -27.65 -2.24
N LYS A 65 12.33 -28.25 -3.38
CA LYS A 65 13.12 -29.32 -4.01
C LYS A 65 14.46 -28.79 -4.53
N LYS A 66 14.47 -27.62 -5.17
CA LYS A 66 15.68 -26.98 -5.69
C LYS A 66 16.66 -26.61 -4.56
N PHE A 67 16.16 -26.03 -3.48
CA PHE A 67 16.95 -25.68 -2.29
C PHE A 67 17.60 -26.91 -1.63
N LYS A 68 16.86 -28.02 -1.50
CA LYS A 68 17.40 -29.29 -0.97
C LYS A 68 18.43 -29.95 -1.91
N GLN A 69 18.36 -29.70 -3.21
CA GLN A 69 19.33 -30.20 -4.19
C GLN A 69 20.63 -29.39 -4.16
N GLU A 70 20.52 -28.06 -4.00
CA GLU A 70 21.64 -27.14 -3.86
C GLU A 70 22.42 -27.40 -2.55
N GLU A 71 21.73 -27.55 -1.40
CA GLU A 71 22.37 -27.91 -0.11
C GLU A 71 23.11 -29.27 -0.16
N LYS A 72 22.54 -30.26 -0.86
CA LYS A 72 23.20 -31.56 -1.04
C LYS A 72 24.46 -31.44 -1.90
N SER A 73 24.42 -30.62 -2.94
CA SER A 73 25.58 -30.41 -3.82
C SER A 73 26.72 -29.65 -3.11
N GLU A 74 26.39 -28.74 -2.19
CA GLU A 74 27.35 -27.99 -1.39
C GLU A 74 28.01 -28.83 -0.28
N LYS A 75 27.22 -29.68 0.41
CA LYS A 75 27.75 -30.62 1.40
C LYS A 75 28.70 -31.66 0.80
N ILE A 76 28.46 -32.09 -0.44
CA ILE A 76 29.35 -33.02 -1.17
C ILE A 76 30.67 -32.34 -1.60
N LYS A 77 30.64 -31.03 -1.92
CA LYS A 77 31.86 -30.26 -2.21
C LYS A 77 32.72 -30.04 -0.96
N LEU A 78 32.11 -29.78 0.19
CA LEU A 78 32.83 -29.56 1.45
C LEU A 78 33.49 -30.82 2.03
N THR A 79 32.97 -32.02 1.73
CA THR A 79 33.55 -33.29 2.19
C THR A 79 34.75 -33.75 1.35
N LYS A 80 34.88 -33.30 0.10
CA LYS A 80 36.02 -33.64 -0.77
C LYS A 80 37.28 -32.80 -0.50
N GLN A 81 37.17 -31.65 0.16
CA GLN A 81 38.33 -30.79 0.48
C GLN A 81 39.03 -31.12 1.82
N LYS A 82 38.46 -31.99 2.68
CA LYS A 82 39.06 -32.35 3.98
C LYS A 82 39.91 -33.63 3.99
N LYS A 83 40.24 -34.20 2.82
CA LYS A 83 41.16 -35.35 2.69
C LYS A 83 42.42 -34.97 1.90
N ALA A 84 43.22 -34.05 2.44
CA ALA A 84 44.62 -33.93 2.05
C ALA A 84 45.44 -33.33 3.21
N SER A 85 46.39 -34.14 3.67
CA SER A 85 47.66 -33.77 4.32
C SER A 85 47.74 -33.74 5.87
N PRO A 86 48.85 -34.25 6.47
CA PRO A 86 48.95 -34.61 7.87
C PRO A 86 49.75 -33.62 8.75
N ILE A 87 49.48 -33.73 10.05
CA ILE A 87 50.02 -32.98 11.18
C ILE A 87 51.51 -33.29 11.43
N LYS A 88 52.31 -32.26 11.77
CA LYS A 88 53.48 -32.41 12.65
C LYS A 88 53.38 -31.45 13.84
N ARG A 89 53.54 -32.02 15.04
CA ARG A 89 53.57 -31.41 16.37
C ARG A 89 54.87 -30.62 16.58
N THR A 90 54.82 -29.57 17.41
CA THR A 90 55.77 -29.38 18.52
C THR A 90 55.26 -28.35 19.53
N SER A 91 55.62 -28.62 20.78
CA SER A 91 55.23 -28.03 22.07
C SER A 91 56.08 -26.82 22.48
N ILE A 92 55.62 -26.06 23.50
CA ILE A 92 56.35 -25.33 24.60
C ILE A 92 55.43 -24.15 25.04
N SER A 93 54.74 -24.20 26.20
CA SER A 93 55.15 -23.86 27.58
C SER A 93 55.65 -22.42 27.82
N THR A 94 54.85 -21.58 28.50
CA THR A 94 55.15 -20.95 29.82
C THR A 94 54.15 -19.83 30.19
N ARG A 95 53.95 -19.63 31.50
CA ARG A 95 52.99 -18.75 32.22
C ARG A 95 53.62 -17.35 32.55
N PRO A 96 52.97 -16.41 33.27
CA PRO A 96 52.89 -14.98 32.90
C PRO A 96 53.67 -14.04 33.86
N LYS A 97 53.81 -12.75 33.51
CA LYS A 97 54.25 -11.71 34.47
C LYS A 97 53.43 -10.42 34.39
N ARG A 98 53.29 -9.82 35.56
CA ARG A 98 52.44 -8.70 36.02
C ARG A 98 53.35 -7.60 36.57
N ILE A 99 53.14 -6.33 36.20
CA ILE A 99 53.64 -5.09 36.85
C ILE A 99 52.63 -3.97 36.45
N LYS A 100 51.67 -3.45 37.25
CA LYS A 100 51.69 -2.42 38.35
C LYS A 100 52.61 -1.21 38.06
N SER A 101 52.32 0.07 38.22
CA SER A 101 51.28 0.86 38.90
C SER A 101 51.66 2.36 38.79
N ASN A 102 50.76 3.24 39.29
CA ASN A 102 50.93 4.64 39.79
C ASN A 102 50.54 5.76 38.81
N ASN A 103 49.42 6.47 39.05
CA ASN A 103 49.18 7.63 39.98
C ASN A 103 49.77 8.93 39.39
N SER A 104 49.13 10.12 39.36
CA SER A 104 47.98 10.68 40.09
C SER A 104 47.58 12.06 39.49
N LEU A 105 46.32 12.49 39.66
CA LEU A 105 45.80 13.86 40.04
C LEU A 105 46.17 15.09 39.15
N ASN A 106 45.36 16.12 38.88
CA ASN A 106 44.10 16.59 39.46
C ASN A 106 43.40 17.64 38.55
N ASP A 107 42.09 17.75 38.72
CA ASP A 107 41.18 18.93 38.69
C ASP A 107 41.15 19.93 37.51
N SER A 108 39.95 20.08 36.93
CA SER A 108 39.14 21.30 37.19
C SER A 108 37.70 21.17 36.67
N ILE A 109 36.77 21.38 37.60
CA ILE A 109 35.32 21.45 37.44
C ILE A 109 34.95 22.75 36.72
N LYS A 110 34.16 22.67 35.66
CA LYS A 110 33.24 23.74 35.24
C LYS A 110 31.88 23.14 34.90
N THR A 111 30.99 23.23 35.89
CA THR A 111 29.56 23.04 35.79
C THR A 111 28.94 24.18 34.98
N SER A 112 28.44 23.88 33.79
CA SER A 112 27.48 24.74 33.10
C SER A 112 26.23 23.92 32.81
N ASN A 113 25.16 24.31 33.50
CA ASN A 113 23.82 23.75 33.51
C ASN A 113 23.36 23.23 32.14
N LEU A 114 23.27 21.90 32.01
CA LEU A 114 22.52 21.25 30.95
C LEU A 114 21.05 21.47 31.27
N SER A 115 20.47 22.54 30.73
CA SER A 115 19.03 22.73 30.71
C SER A 115 18.44 21.60 29.88
N LEU A 116 17.93 20.58 30.58
CA LEU A 116 17.00 19.59 30.07
C LEU A 116 15.81 20.34 29.47
N SER A 117 15.88 20.65 28.18
CA SER A 117 14.70 20.99 27.41
C SER A 117 13.89 19.70 27.31
N LYS A 118 13.03 19.47 28.30
CA LYS A 118 11.85 18.63 28.13
C LYS A 118 11.12 19.25 26.95
N SER A 119 11.36 18.70 25.77
CA SER A 119 10.50 18.88 24.62
C SER A 119 9.12 18.47 25.12
N HIS A 120 8.26 19.46 25.36
CA HIS A 120 6.84 19.25 25.53
C HIS A 120 6.31 18.69 24.20
N LYS A 121 6.59 17.41 23.92
CA LYS A 121 5.73 16.62 23.05
C LYS A 121 4.43 16.59 23.81
N SER A 122 3.49 17.45 23.40
CA SER A 122 2.08 17.27 23.66
C SER A 122 1.81 15.77 23.65
N SER A 123 1.43 15.22 24.81
CA SER A 123 1.09 13.81 24.99
C SER A 123 -0.16 13.52 24.16
N ARG A 124 -0.01 13.48 22.83
CA ARG A 124 -1.06 13.05 21.94
C ARG A 124 -1.19 11.55 22.12
N THR A 125 -2.30 11.15 22.74
CA THR A 125 -2.69 9.75 22.85
C THR A 125 -2.68 9.13 21.46
N LEU A 126 -1.89 8.08 21.27
CA LEU A 126 -1.85 7.33 20.02
C LEU A 126 -3.21 6.64 19.81
N VAL A 127 -3.80 6.85 18.63
CA VAL A 127 -5.00 6.15 18.16
C VAL A 127 -4.63 5.38 16.90
N LEU A 128 -4.63 4.06 17.00
CA LEU A 128 -4.20 3.13 15.96
C LEU A 128 -5.41 2.50 15.27
N VAL A 129 -5.29 2.28 13.97
CA VAL A 129 -6.20 1.42 13.19
C VAL A 129 -5.37 0.38 12.44
N CYS A 130 -5.84 -0.86 12.37
CA CYS A 130 -5.14 -1.92 11.65
C CYS A 130 -5.69 -2.12 10.23
N SER A 131 -4.80 -2.39 9.27
CA SER A 131 -5.13 -2.72 7.88
C SER A 131 -4.40 -3.99 7.42
N SER A 132 -5.19 -4.99 6.98
CA SER A 132 -4.70 -6.27 6.44
C SER A 132 -3.77 -7.08 7.36
N LEU A 133 -3.82 -6.84 8.67
CA LEU A 133 -3.08 -7.63 9.65
C LEU A 133 -3.74 -8.99 9.89
N THR A 134 -2.92 -10.01 10.13
CA THR A 134 -3.39 -11.29 10.64
C THR A 134 -3.89 -11.16 12.08
N ARG A 135 -4.68 -12.13 12.56
CA ARG A 135 -5.15 -12.14 13.96
C ARG A 135 -4.00 -12.06 14.97
N GLN A 136 -2.91 -12.79 14.72
CA GLN A 136 -1.73 -12.77 15.60
C GLN A 136 -1.09 -11.39 15.66
N GLN A 137 -0.94 -10.72 14.51
CA GLN A 137 -0.43 -9.36 14.45
C GLN A 137 -1.36 -8.37 15.16
N THR A 138 -2.67 -8.48 14.97
CA THR A 138 -3.64 -7.65 15.70
C THR A 138 -3.51 -7.81 17.22
N CYS A 139 -3.32 -9.03 17.73
CA CYS A 139 -3.05 -9.23 19.16
C CYS A 139 -1.74 -8.55 19.64
N GLN A 140 -0.71 -8.48 18.80
CA GLN A 140 0.50 -7.70 19.13
C GLN A 140 0.22 -6.19 19.17
N VAL A 141 -0.64 -5.68 18.29
CA VAL A 141 -1.07 -4.27 18.35
C VAL A 141 -1.86 -3.99 19.64
N GLU A 142 -2.73 -4.90 20.07
CA GLU A 142 -3.44 -4.79 21.36
C GLU A 142 -2.47 -4.77 22.55
N LEU A 143 -1.45 -5.64 22.53
CA LEU A 143 -0.38 -5.64 23.52
C LEU A 143 0.39 -4.31 23.51
N PHE A 144 0.76 -3.81 22.34
CA PHE A 144 1.37 -2.50 22.18
C PHE A 144 0.52 -1.39 22.80
N CYS A 145 -0.79 -1.38 22.52
CA CYS A 145 -1.72 -0.39 23.06
C CYS A 145 -1.73 -0.39 24.59
N SER A 146 -1.77 -1.57 25.22
CA SER A 146 -1.72 -1.68 26.68
C SER A 146 -0.37 -1.24 27.26
N ARG A 147 0.75 -1.53 26.59
CA ARG A 147 2.11 -1.19 27.04
C ARG A 147 2.41 0.30 26.96
N PHE A 148 1.92 0.98 25.92
CA PHE A 148 2.27 2.37 25.61
C PHE A 148 1.09 3.35 25.74
N SER A 149 0.02 2.94 26.42
CA SER A 149 -1.18 3.77 26.62
C SER A 149 -1.78 4.32 25.31
N ALA A 150 -1.75 3.51 24.25
CA ALA A 150 -2.41 3.80 22.98
C ALA A 150 -3.83 3.20 22.96
N ARG A 151 -4.65 3.68 22.02
CA ARG A 151 -5.99 3.15 21.77
C ARG A 151 -6.04 2.47 20.41
N LEU A 152 -6.75 1.36 20.33
CA LEU A 152 -7.07 0.70 19.07
C LEU A 152 -8.51 1.06 18.65
N SER A 153 -8.68 1.48 17.40
CA SER A 153 -9.98 1.73 16.78
C SER A 153 -10.21 0.78 15.60
N ASN A 154 -11.48 0.45 15.37
CA ASN A 154 -11.89 -0.35 14.22
C ASN A 154 -12.13 0.51 12.97
N GLN A 155 -12.47 1.78 13.16
CA GLN A 155 -12.80 2.75 12.12
C GLN A 155 -11.70 3.79 12.00
N ILE A 156 -11.48 4.24 10.77
CA ILE A 156 -10.55 5.32 10.46
C ILE A 156 -11.34 6.62 10.34
N ASP A 157 -10.90 7.63 11.08
CA ASP A 157 -11.53 8.94 11.20
C ASP A 157 -10.47 9.99 11.52
N GLU A 158 -10.86 11.26 11.60
CA GLU A 158 -10.00 12.39 11.96
C GLU A 158 -9.26 12.28 13.31
N THR A 159 -9.73 11.43 14.23
CA THR A 159 -9.09 11.21 15.53
C THR A 159 -7.96 10.18 15.46
N THR A 160 -7.95 9.39 14.39
CA THR A 160 -6.92 8.39 14.13
C THR A 160 -5.58 9.08 13.91
N THR A 161 -4.54 8.55 14.53
CA THR A 161 -3.17 9.10 14.39
C THR A 161 -2.31 8.25 13.47
N HIS A 162 -2.56 6.93 13.46
CA HIS A 162 -1.72 5.95 12.79
C HIS A 162 -2.58 4.83 12.20
N LEU A 163 -2.34 4.54 10.92
CA LEU A 163 -2.74 3.29 10.30
C LEU A 163 -1.56 2.31 10.33
N ILE A 164 -1.73 1.18 11.00
CA ILE A 164 -0.76 0.07 11.00
C ILE A 164 -1.11 -0.86 9.84
N ALA A 165 -0.24 -0.91 8.84
CA ALA A 165 -0.42 -1.67 7.62
C ALA A 165 0.42 -2.94 7.62
N SER A 166 -0.16 -4.02 7.08
CA SER A 166 0.60 -5.21 6.72
C SER A 166 1.55 -4.91 5.56
N GLU A 167 2.81 -5.30 5.72
CA GLU A 167 3.85 -5.14 4.70
C GLU A 167 3.91 -6.38 3.81
N VAL A 168 3.95 -6.17 2.49
CA VAL A 168 4.22 -7.24 1.52
C VAL A 168 5.71 -7.38 1.23
N GLU A 169 6.42 -6.26 1.31
CA GLU A 169 7.87 -6.11 1.28
C GLU A 169 8.23 -4.98 2.25
N GLN A 170 9.51 -4.82 2.58
CA GLN A 170 9.95 -3.80 3.53
C GLN A 170 9.44 -2.41 3.14
N ARG A 171 8.63 -1.80 4.02
CA ARG A 171 7.98 -0.50 3.83
C ARG A 171 7.11 -0.38 2.57
N VAL A 172 6.54 -1.49 2.10
CA VAL A 172 5.60 -1.55 0.97
C VAL A 172 4.33 -2.27 1.41
N CYS A 173 3.15 -1.67 1.18
CA CYS A 173 1.88 -2.27 1.54
C CYS A 173 0.97 -2.54 0.33
N CYS A 174 -0.13 -3.24 0.55
CA CYS A 174 -1.24 -3.25 -0.41
C CYS A 174 -2.09 -1.99 -0.21
N LEU A 175 -2.64 -1.44 -1.29
CA LEU A 175 -3.65 -0.40 -1.19
C LEU A 175 -4.98 -1.00 -0.72
N THR A 176 -5.42 -0.57 0.45
CA THR A 176 -6.75 -0.90 0.99
C THR A 176 -7.57 0.37 1.15
N LYS A 177 -8.89 0.25 1.26
CA LYS A 177 -9.75 1.37 1.61
C LYS A 177 -9.21 2.20 2.80
N LYS A 178 -8.72 1.53 3.85
CA LYS A 178 -8.16 2.23 5.02
C LYS A 178 -6.90 3.03 4.69
N VAL A 179 -6.06 2.57 3.77
CA VAL A 179 -4.88 3.32 3.30
C VAL A 179 -5.31 4.62 2.61
N PHE A 180 -6.29 4.57 1.70
CA PHE A 180 -6.79 5.78 1.04
C PHE A 180 -7.37 6.80 2.03
N PHE A 181 -8.15 6.34 3.02
CA PHE A 181 -8.65 7.23 4.07
C PHE A 181 -7.53 7.79 4.96
N ALA A 182 -6.53 6.98 5.32
CA ALA A 182 -5.40 7.47 6.11
C ALA A 182 -4.63 8.58 5.37
N VAL A 183 -4.42 8.39 4.07
CA VAL A 183 -3.80 9.39 3.20
C VAL A 183 -4.65 10.67 3.13
N ALA A 184 -5.96 10.53 2.93
CA ALA A 184 -6.88 11.66 2.87
C ALA A 184 -6.99 12.44 4.20
N TYR A 185 -6.84 11.77 5.34
CA TYR A 185 -6.78 12.39 6.66
C TYR A 185 -5.36 12.86 7.07
N HIS A 186 -4.35 12.75 6.19
CA HIS A 186 -2.96 13.10 6.47
C HIS A 186 -2.35 12.36 7.68
N GLN A 187 -2.73 11.09 7.85
CA GLN A 187 -2.31 10.25 8.97
C GLN A 187 -1.03 9.49 8.64
N TYR A 188 -0.30 9.08 9.68
CA TYR A 188 0.82 8.18 9.52
C TYR A 188 0.34 6.82 8.99
N VAL A 189 0.92 6.37 7.88
CA VAL A 189 0.76 4.99 7.39
C VAL A 189 2.07 4.25 7.68
N ILE A 190 2.06 3.35 8.65
CA ILE A 190 3.27 2.72 9.19
C ILE A 190 3.21 1.21 8.99
N GLY A 191 4.35 0.61 8.65
CA GLY A 191 4.53 -0.83 8.60
C GLY A 191 4.40 -1.50 9.96
N TYR A 192 3.80 -2.70 9.98
CA TYR A 192 3.65 -3.50 11.19
C TYR A 192 4.98 -3.75 11.93
N GLN A 193 6.12 -3.74 11.24
CA GLN A 193 7.45 -3.87 11.87
C GLN A 193 7.68 -2.85 13.00
N TRP A 194 7.09 -1.65 12.94
CA TRP A 194 7.19 -0.65 14.01
C TRP A 194 6.66 -1.18 15.35
N ILE A 195 5.54 -1.91 15.31
CA ILE A 195 4.91 -2.49 16.50
C ILE A 195 5.83 -3.55 17.11
N GLU A 196 6.39 -4.43 16.28
CA GLU A 196 7.31 -5.48 16.73
C GLU A 196 8.56 -4.90 17.39
N GLU A 197 9.17 -3.90 16.76
CA GLU A 197 10.40 -3.30 17.29
C GLU A 197 10.15 -2.47 18.54
N CYS A 198 9.03 -1.76 18.63
CA CYS A 198 8.69 -1.02 19.86
C CYS A 198 8.46 -1.97 21.04
N LEU A 199 7.75 -3.08 20.83
CA LEU A 199 7.55 -4.11 21.85
C LEU A 199 8.88 -4.76 22.24
N SER A 200 9.71 -5.13 21.26
CA SER A 200 11.00 -5.78 21.52
C SER A 200 11.99 -4.88 22.26
N LYS A 201 12.00 -3.57 21.99
CA LYS A 201 12.91 -2.59 22.64
C LYS A 201 12.28 -1.91 23.85
N GLU A 202 11.06 -2.31 24.22
CA GLU A 202 10.28 -1.72 25.31
C GLU A 202 10.22 -0.18 25.28
N SER A 203 10.19 0.40 24.08
CA SER A 203 10.25 1.85 23.89
C SER A 203 9.51 2.27 22.63
N LEU A 204 8.93 3.48 22.65
CA LEU A 204 8.33 4.09 21.48
C LEU A 204 9.44 4.59 20.55
N LEU A 205 9.58 3.92 19.40
CA LEU A 205 10.56 4.26 18.37
C LEU A 205 10.01 5.34 17.44
N ASN A 206 10.91 6.10 16.82
CA ASN A 206 10.54 7.08 15.81
C ASN A 206 9.80 6.40 14.63
N GLU A 207 8.67 6.99 14.29
CA GLU A 207 7.70 6.52 13.30
C GLU A 207 8.22 6.62 11.85
N ASP A 208 8.97 7.68 11.53
CA ASP A 208 9.39 8.01 10.16
C ASP A 208 10.27 6.91 9.53
N SER A 209 10.98 6.14 10.38
CA SER A 209 11.82 5.00 9.94
C SER A 209 11.02 3.79 9.46
N TYR A 210 9.72 3.74 9.79
CA TYR A 210 8.80 2.64 9.48
C TYR A 210 7.61 3.08 8.63
N GLU A 211 7.52 4.37 8.29
CA GLU A 211 6.48 4.90 7.41
C GLU A 211 6.51 4.20 6.05
N ILE A 212 5.37 3.82 5.51
CA ILE A 212 5.29 3.12 4.23
C ILE A 212 5.77 4.04 3.10
N LEU A 213 6.67 3.54 2.27
CA LEU A 213 7.29 4.27 1.14
C LEU A 213 6.52 4.11 -0.16
N GLY A 214 5.74 3.04 -0.29
CA GLY A 214 4.92 2.82 -1.47
C GLY A 214 4.03 1.58 -1.39
N ASP A 215 3.55 1.15 -2.54
CA ASP A 215 2.59 0.06 -2.65
C ASP A 215 2.90 -0.93 -3.77
N ALA A 216 2.28 -2.10 -3.72
CA ALA A 216 2.51 -3.19 -4.66
C ALA A 216 1.89 -2.99 -6.05
N SER A 217 1.00 -2.01 -6.23
CA SER A 217 0.27 -1.75 -7.48
C SER A 217 0.90 -0.65 -8.33
N LEU A 218 1.35 0.46 -7.73
CA LEU A 218 1.90 1.59 -8.45
C LEU A 218 3.44 1.56 -8.45
N SER A 219 4.05 1.70 -7.27
CA SER A 219 5.50 1.70 -7.10
C SER A 219 5.87 1.48 -5.63
N SER A 220 6.97 0.78 -5.35
CA SER A 220 7.44 0.54 -3.98
C SER A 220 8.02 1.77 -3.28
N GLN A 221 8.26 2.88 -3.99
CA GLN A 221 8.97 4.05 -3.45
C GLN A 221 8.41 5.40 -3.95
N HIS A 222 7.10 5.53 -4.14
CA HIS A 222 6.52 6.81 -4.59
C HIS A 222 6.42 7.88 -3.47
N ASN A 223 6.52 7.49 -2.19
CA ASN A 223 6.46 8.36 -0.99
C ASN A 223 5.17 9.18 -0.83
N GLY A 224 4.08 8.75 -1.46
CA GLY A 224 2.82 9.52 -1.49
C GLY A 224 2.14 9.61 -0.12
N MET A 225 2.15 8.52 0.65
CA MET A 225 1.64 8.50 2.03
C MET A 225 2.41 9.44 2.96
N ASN A 226 3.74 9.52 2.81
CA ASN A 226 4.56 10.47 3.54
C ASN A 226 4.28 11.92 3.08
N ARG A 227 4.17 12.16 1.76
CA ARG A 227 3.81 13.48 1.21
C ARG A 227 2.49 13.99 1.76
N SER A 228 1.46 13.13 1.82
CA SER A 228 0.14 13.52 2.32
C SER A 228 0.19 14.02 3.75
N ARG A 229 0.97 13.34 4.59
CA ARG A 229 1.18 13.72 5.97
C ARG A 229 1.95 15.04 6.08
N LEU A 230 3.00 15.25 5.29
CA LEU A 230 3.85 16.44 5.44
C LEU A 230 3.21 17.73 4.91
N ILE A 231 2.43 17.65 3.82
CA ILE A 231 1.83 18.83 3.17
C ILE A 231 0.64 19.37 3.99
N HIS A 232 -0.12 18.51 4.68
CA HIS A 232 -1.30 18.85 5.51
C HIS A 232 -2.38 19.73 4.82
N GLU A 233 -2.28 19.95 3.51
CA GLU A 233 -3.30 20.62 2.69
C GLU A 233 -3.89 19.64 1.69
N PRO A 234 -5.22 19.58 1.53
CA PRO A 234 -5.87 18.67 0.61
C PRO A 234 -5.36 18.80 -0.83
N ILE A 235 -5.05 17.68 -1.46
CA ILE A 235 -4.40 17.56 -2.78
C ILE A 235 -5.08 18.35 -3.90
N PHE A 236 -6.42 18.44 -3.92
CA PHE A 236 -7.17 19.15 -4.96
C PHE A 236 -7.53 20.59 -4.57
N LYS A 237 -7.16 21.08 -3.37
CA LYS A 237 -7.53 22.42 -2.88
C LYS A 237 -7.07 23.56 -3.81
N SER A 238 -5.89 23.42 -4.42
CA SER A 238 -5.35 24.40 -5.37
C SER A 238 -5.84 24.20 -6.81
N TYR A 239 -6.67 23.18 -7.05
CA TYR A 239 -7.21 22.85 -8.36
C TYR A 239 -8.66 23.31 -8.42
N SER A 240 -9.04 24.02 -9.48
CA SER A 240 -10.44 24.37 -9.76
C SER A 240 -11.20 23.16 -10.31
N TYR A 241 -11.20 22.04 -9.57
CA TYR A 241 -11.83 20.77 -9.94
C TYR A 241 -13.11 20.55 -9.14
N ALA A 242 -14.15 20.16 -9.88
CA ALA A 242 -15.37 19.60 -9.31
C ALA A 242 -15.51 18.15 -9.79
N ILE A 243 -15.67 17.22 -8.85
CA ILE A 243 -15.65 15.78 -9.12
C ILE A 243 -17.06 15.22 -8.92
N ALA A 244 -17.58 14.54 -9.94
CA ALA A 244 -18.79 13.73 -9.87
C ALA A 244 -18.43 12.24 -9.78
N VAL A 245 -19.12 11.50 -8.91
CA VAL A 245 -18.98 10.04 -8.83
C VAL A 245 -20.16 9.40 -9.54
N GLU A 246 -19.93 8.70 -10.65
CA GLU A 246 -20.96 8.05 -11.48
C GLU A 246 -20.65 6.57 -11.76
N CYS A 247 -19.79 5.94 -10.93
CA CYS A 247 -19.58 4.49 -10.94
C CYS A 247 -20.91 3.74 -10.70
N SER A 248 -21.28 2.84 -11.60
CA SER A 248 -22.52 2.05 -11.53
C SER A 248 -22.35 0.73 -10.77
N ILE A 249 -21.10 0.23 -10.65
CA ILE A 249 -20.74 -0.96 -9.87
C ILE A 249 -19.54 -0.56 -9.02
N GLY A 250 -19.63 -0.68 -7.68
CA GLY A 250 -18.65 -0.12 -6.73
C GLY A 250 -17.23 -0.01 -7.27
N CYS A 251 -16.68 1.21 -7.27
CA CYS A 251 -15.45 1.51 -7.98
C CYS A 251 -14.30 0.58 -7.52
N GLN A 252 -13.43 0.18 -8.46
CA GLN A 252 -12.35 -0.79 -8.23
C GLN A 252 -12.84 -2.16 -7.70
N GLN A 253 -13.77 -2.80 -8.43
CA GLN A 253 -14.32 -4.14 -8.10
C GLN A 253 -15.06 -4.23 -6.77
N GLY A 254 -15.67 -3.13 -6.32
CA GLY A 254 -16.41 -3.04 -5.07
C GLY A 254 -15.56 -2.71 -3.85
N MET A 255 -14.34 -2.18 -4.04
CA MET A 255 -13.53 -1.74 -2.90
C MET A 255 -14.14 -0.53 -2.19
N PHE A 256 -14.80 0.35 -2.94
CA PHE A 256 -15.49 1.52 -2.42
C PHE A 256 -16.99 1.49 -2.72
N THR A 257 -17.79 1.92 -1.75
CA THR A 257 -19.15 2.39 -2.04
C THR A 257 -19.09 3.78 -2.68
N ARG A 258 -20.20 4.19 -3.32
CA ARG A 258 -20.33 5.56 -3.84
C ARG A 258 -20.08 6.60 -2.72
N GLN A 259 -20.70 6.42 -1.57
CA GLN A 259 -20.59 7.34 -0.44
C GLN A 259 -19.15 7.45 0.09
N GLU A 260 -18.42 6.34 0.12
CA GLU A 260 -17.02 6.34 0.56
C GLU A 260 -16.12 7.09 -0.43
N LEU A 261 -16.36 6.94 -1.74
CA LEU A 261 -15.61 7.69 -2.74
C LEU A 261 -15.97 9.18 -2.73
N GLU A 262 -17.25 9.51 -2.57
CA GLU A 262 -17.72 10.89 -2.38
C GLU A 262 -17.08 11.53 -1.13
N GLN A 263 -16.95 10.79 -0.04
CA GLN A 263 -16.25 11.24 1.16
C GLN A 263 -14.76 11.51 0.89
N LEU A 264 -14.07 10.61 0.17
CA LEU A 264 -12.68 10.85 -0.21
C LEU A 264 -12.54 12.09 -1.10
N VAL A 265 -13.47 12.31 -2.04
CA VAL A 265 -13.50 13.53 -2.87
C VAL A 265 -13.56 14.78 -1.99
N GLN A 266 -14.45 14.79 -0.99
CA GLN A 266 -14.56 15.92 -0.05
C GLN A 266 -13.29 16.12 0.77
N LEU A 267 -12.74 15.05 1.35
CA LEU A 267 -11.49 15.11 2.14
C LEU A 267 -10.30 15.57 1.30
N SER A 268 -10.30 15.27 0.00
CA SER A 268 -9.25 15.67 -0.94
C SER A 268 -9.30 17.16 -1.33
N GLY A 269 -10.33 17.89 -0.90
CA GLY A 269 -10.49 19.33 -1.15
C GLY A 269 -11.12 19.68 -2.49
N ALA A 270 -11.54 18.70 -3.29
CA ALA A 270 -12.29 18.92 -4.51
C ALA A 270 -13.78 19.23 -4.21
N ILE A 271 -14.43 19.96 -5.11
CA ILE A 271 -15.88 20.21 -5.00
C ILE A 271 -16.61 18.92 -5.40
N LEU A 272 -17.36 18.32 -4.48
CA LEU A 272 -18.22 17.18 -4.81
C LEU A 272 -19.46 17.67 -5.57
N ILE A 273 -19.67 17.14 -6.77
CA ILE A 273 -20.87 17.42 -7.56
C ILE A 273 -22.00 16.49 -7.13
N GLN A 274 -23.09 17.10 -6.70
CA GLN A 274 -24.37 16.46 -6.41
C GLN A 274 -25.45 17.07 -7.30
N GLU A 275 -26.67 16.53 -7.26
CA GLU A 275 -27.74 17.01 -8.13
C GLU A 275 -28.09 18.49 -7.89
N HIS A 276 -28.08 18.93 -6.64
CA HIS A 276 -28.52 20.27 -6.26
C HIS A 276 -27.50 21.37 -6.56
N ASN A 277 -26.19 21.07 -6.64
CA ASN A 277 -25.14 22.08 -6.85
C ASN A 277 -24.57 22.06 -8.28
N ARG A 278 -24.99 21.11 -9.14
CA ARG A 278 -24.44 20.91 -10.49
C ARG A 278 -24.46 22.16 -11.37
N GLN A 279 -25.51 22.98 -11.27
CA GLN A 279 -25.68 24.19 -12.10
C GLN A 279 -25.03 25.44 -11.50
N GLN A 280 -24.50 25.36 -10.28
CA GLN A 280 -23.96 26.51 -9.53
C GLN A 280 -22.42 26.59 -9.61
N LEU A 281 -21.78 25.74 -10.42
CA LEU A 281 -20.34 25.71 -10.58
C LEU A 281 -19.85 26.92 -11.40
N ASP A 282 -18.73 27.52 -10.99
CA ASP A 282 -18.05 28.55 -11.78
C ASP A 282 -17.67 27.98 -13.16
N ILE A 283 -17.82 28.76 -14.23
CA ILE A 283 -17.57 28.31 -15.61
C ILE A 283 -16.12 27.88 -15.86
N ASN A 284 -15.17 28.40 -15.09
CA ASN A 284 -13.75 28.03 -15.18
C ASN A 284 -13.42 26.75 -14.41
N THR A 285 -14.38 26.22 -13.64
CA THR A 285 -14.22 24.93 -12.94
C THR A 285 -14.17 23.81 -13.95
N THR A 286 -13.14 22.96 -13.87
CA THR A 286 -13.07 21.72 -14.64
C THR A 286 -13.86 20.63 -13.92
N ILE A 287 -14.77 19.98 -14.65
CA ILE A 287 -15.56 18.87 -14.14
C ILE A 287 -14.85 17.56 -14.47
N ILE A 288 -14.60 16.74 -13.45
CA ILE A 288 -14.10 15.38 -13.59
C ILE A 288 -15.23 14.42 -13.22
N VAL A 289 -15.68 13.60 -14.16
CA VAL A 289 -16.70 12.57 -13.93
C VAL A 289 -15.99 11.22 -13.80
N LEU A 290 -16.03 10.63 -12.61
CA LEU A 290 -15.50 9.30 -12.33
C LEU A 290 -16.55 8.26 -12.73
N CYS A 291 -16.27 7.44 -13.74
CA CYS A 291 -17.19 6.41 -14.22
C CYS A 291 -16.46 5.18 -14.76
N ASP A 292 -17.06 3.99 -14.60
CA ASP A 292 -16.45 2.71 -14.96
C ASP A 292 -16.70 2.30 -16.43
N ASP A 293 -17.65 2.97 -17.09
CA ASP A 293 -18.15 2.67 -18.43
C ASP A 293 -18.43 3.97 -19.19
N ASP A 294 -18.42 3.87 -20.52
CA ASP A 294 -18.92 4.83 -21.49
C ASP A 294 -20.48 4.88 -21.49
N ASP A 295 -21.09 5.00 -20.30
CA ASP A 295 -22.54 5.10 -20.18
C ASP A 295 -23.02 6.43 -20.78
N LYS A 296 -23.70 6.33 -21.93
CA LYS A 296 -24.27 7.48 -22.64
C LYS A 296 -25.23 8.30 -21.78
N MET A 297 -25.87 7.70 -20.77
CA MET A 297 -26.73 8.43 -19.83
C MET A 297 -25.92 9.34 -18.93
N VAL A 298 -24.74 8.90 -18.47
CA VAL A 298 -23.80 9.71 -17.71
C VAL A 298 -23.31 10.88 -18.58
N VAL A 299 -22.94 10.65 -19.83
CA VAL A 299 -22.49 11.74 -20.72
C VAL A 299 -23.59 12.80 -20.93
N LYS A 300 -24.84 12.37 -21.18
CA LYS A 300 -25.98 13.28 -21.32
C LYS A 300 -26.28 14.09 -20.05
N LYS A 301 -25.98 13.54 -18.86
CA LYS A 301 -26.23 14.17 -17.57
C LYS A 301 -25.44 15.47 -17.37
N TYR A 302 -24.30 15.62 -18.06
CA TYR A 302 -23.40 16.75 -17.95
C TYR A 302 -23.20 17.54 -19.26
N SER A 303 -23.71 17.07 -20.40
CA SER A 303 -23.49 17.69 -21.72
C SER A 303 -24.01 19.13 -21.87
N GLY A 304 -24.98 19.55 -21.04
CA GLY A 304 -25.52 20.91 -21.05
C GLY A 304 -24.70 21.94 -20.27
N LEU A 305 -23.62 21.51 -19.61
CA LEU A 305 -22.77 22.41 -18.81
C LEU A 305 -21.73 23.08 -19.71
N LYS A 306 -21.44 24.35 -19.46
CA LYS A 306 -20.43 25.13 -20.21
C LYS A 306 -19.00 24.84 -19.76
N ASN A 307 -18.85 24.12 -18.67
CA ASN A 307 -17.57 23.75 -18.07
C ASN A 307 -16.79 22.81 -18.99
N LYS A 308 -15.47 22.80 -18.82
CA LYS A 308 -14.63 21.74 -19.37
C LYS A 308 -14.91 20.43 -18.63
N ILE A 309 -15.23 19.36 -19.33
CA ILE A 309 -15.63 18.08 -18.73
C ILE A 309 -14.70 16.97 -19.19
N TYR A 310 -14.25 16.15 -18.25
CA TYR A 310 -13.49 14.94 -18.51
C TYR A 310 -14.18 13.74 -17.88
N TYR A 311 -14.37 12.69 -18.69
CA TYR A 311 -14.86 11.39 -18.23
C TYR A 311 -13.66 10.46 -18.08
N VAL A 312 -13.42 10.02 -16.85
CA VAL A 312 -12.24 9.22 -16.50
C VAL A 312 -12.64 8.05 -15.62
N ILE A 313 -11.84 6.99 -15.69
CA ILE A 313 -11.95 5.88 -14.73
C ILE A 313 -11.59 6.33 -13.30
N PRO A 314 -12.16 5.71 -12.26
CA PRO A 314 -11.92 6.10 -10.86
C PRO A 314 -10.45 6.08 -10.43
N GLU A 315 -9.61 5.27 -11.10
CA GLU A 315 -8.17 5.20 -10.86
C GLU A 315 -7.47 6.56 -11.01
N PHE A 316 -7.98 7.48 -11.83
CA PHE A 316 -7.44 8.84 -11.90
C PHE A 316 -7.39 9.49 -10.51
N PHE A 317 -8.52 9.41 -9.80
CA PHE A 317 -8.68 10.03 -8.49
C PHE A 317 -7.90 9.24 -7.42
N LEU A 318 -8.00 7.91 -7.45
CA LEU A 318 -7.36 7.04 -6.46
C LEU A 318 -5.84 7.10 -6.55
N ASP A 319 -5.27 7.02 -7.76
CA ASP A 319 -3.83 7.14 -7.95
C ASP A 319 -3.34 8.53 -7.54
N SER A 320 -4.09 9.58 -7.92
CA SER A 320 -3.78 10.95 -7.48
C SER A 320 -3.73 11.05 -5.95
N LEU A 321 -4.71 10.48 -5.27
CA LEU A 321 -4.81 10.52 -3.82
C LEU A 321 -3.64 9.78 -3.15
N VAL A 322 -3.36 8.52 -3.52
CA VAL A 322 -2.31 7.70 -2.88
C VAL A 322 -0.90 8.18 -3.20
N LEU A 323 -0.67 8.66 -4.43
CA LEU A 323 0.58 9.33 -4.80
C LEU A 323 0.65 10.71 -4.16
N TYR A 324 -0.46 11.27 -3.71
CA TYR A 324 -0.56 12.63 -3.21
C TYR A 324 -0.01 13.66 -4.21
N GLU A 325 -0.36 13.46 -5.47
CA GLU A 325 0.04 14.26 -6.62
C GLU A 325 -1.04 14.11 -7.70
N VAL A 326 -1.63 15.22 -8.17
CA VAL A 326 -2.70 15.15 -9.18
C VAL A 326 -2.14 14.58 -10.48
N GLN A 327 -2.65 13.40 -10.87
CA GLN A 327 -2.19 12.69 -12.07
C GLN A 327 -2.64 13.41 -13.35
N PRO A 328 -1.93 13.21 -14.48
CA PRO A 328 -2.42 13.68 -15.76
C PRO A 328 -3.71 12.94 -16.14
N ILE A 329 -4.71 13.67 -16.64
CA ILE A 329 -5.97 13.08 -17.11
C ILE A 329 -5.73 12.08 -18.25
N LYS A 330 -4.76 12.39 -19.13
CA LYS A 330 -4.37 11.54 -20.26
C LYS A 330 -3.98 10.15 -19.76
N GLY A 331 -4.65 9.13 -20.29
CA GLY A 331 -4.42 7.73 -19.92
C GLY A 331 -5.47 7.14 -18.97
N TYR A 332 -6.24 8.01 -18.29
CA TYR A 332 -7.41 7.64 -17.49
C TYR A 332 -8.74 7.92 -18.20
N GLU A 333 -8.69 8.65 -19.32
CA GLU A 333 -9.86 8.95 -20.15
C GLU A 333 -10.52 7.67 -20.68
N LEU A 334 -11.85 7.71 -20.69
CA LEU A 334 -12.65 6.71 -21.39
C LEU A 334 -12.60 6.94 -22.91
N LEU A 335 -12.54 5.86 -23.69
CA LEU A 335 -12.16 5.88 -25.12
C LEU A 335 -13.25 6.41 -26.06
N TYR A 336 -14.48 6.64 -25.58
CA TYR A 336 -15.57 7.17 -26.38
C TYR A 336 -16.12 8.46 -25.77
N GLN A 337 -15.24 9.45 -25.56
CA GLN A 337 -15.70 10.84 -25.51
C GLN A 337 -16.29 11.15 -26.89
N ILE A 338 -17.63 11.13 -26.94
CA ILE A 338 -18.48 11.11 -28.13
C ILE A 338 -18.10 12.21 -29.13
N ASP A 339 -18.06 11.85 -30.42
CA ASP A 339 -17.99 12.76 -31.58
C ASP A 339 -19.01 13.92 -31.51
#